data_AF-A0A3R7YVA3-F1
#
_entry.id   AF-A0A3R7YVA3-F1
#
_cell.length_a   1.000
_cell.length_b   1.000
_cell.length_c   1.000
_cell.angle_alpha   90.00
_cell.angle_beta   90.00
_cell.angle_gamma   90.00
#
_symmetry.space_group_name_H-M   'P 1'
#
loop_
_entity.id
_entity.type
_entity.pdbx_description
1 polymer ?
#
loop_
_entity_poly.entity_id
_entity_poly.type
_entity_poly.pdbx_seq_one_letter_code
_entity_poly.pdbx_strand_id
1 'polypeptide(L)'
;MEWTSAVSSWIVGGTIGSLLTGRASNKFGRKPPMMANCLFMLADGVVQASSSTITIFTVGRAFAADGSTAVIPGFIGEICPPHLRNKLGVCFQISITLGHLLVAIIFFFASTSTGWRYIAGSPIVLALLFLGLAPFVLVESPAWLLMAGQPVLAELALAHLYGSENVHLIKRLLE
;
A
#
# COMPACT_ATOMS: atom_id res chain seq x y z
N MET A 1 -4.50 -7.10 -29.54
CA MET A 1 -5.42 -7.67 -28.53
C MET A 1 -4.70 -8.08 -27.25
N GLU A 2 -3.48 -8.62 -27.33
CA GLU A 2 -2.75 -9.14 -26.14
C GLU A 2 -2.37 -8.08 -25.08
N TRP A 3 -2.06 -6.84 -25.49
CA TRP A 3 -1.83 -5.74 -24.55
C TRP A 3 -3.10 -5.33 -23.80
N THR A 4 -4.25 -5.37 -24.45
CA THR A 4 -5.54 -5.05 -23.84
C THR A 4 -5.88 -6.09 -22.76
N SER A 5 -5.65 -7.38 -23.03
CA SER A 5 -5.82 -8.44 -22.02
C SER A 5 -4.87 -8.29 -20.84
N ALA A 6 -3.63 -7.81 -21.05
CA ALA A 6 -2.71 -7.52 -19.96
C ALA A 6 -3.22 -6.42 -19.03
N VAL A 7 -3.76 -5.33 -19.60
CA VAL A 7 -4.33 -4.22 -18.83
C VAL A 7 -5.62 -4.64 -18.11
N SER A 8 -6.52 -5.37 -18.77
CA SER A 8 -7.75 -5.87 -18.15
C SER A 8 -7.47 -6.85 -17.01
N SER A 9 -6.44 -7.70 -17.15
CA SER A 9 -6.06 -8.66 -16.10
C SER A 9 -5.63 -7.97 -14.81
N TRP A 10 -4.95 -6.81 -14.90
CA TRP A 10 -4.61 -6.00 -13.73
C TRP A 10 -5.83 -5.49 -12.98
N ILE A 11 -6.84 -4.99 -13.72
CA ILE A 11 -8.07 -4.44 -13.13
C ILE A 11 -8.85 -5.55 -12.41
N VAL A 12 -8.97 -6.72 -13.05
CA VAL A 12 -9.65 -7.89 -12.46
C VAL A 12 -8.88 -8.38 -11.23
N GLY A 13 -7.56 -8.51 -11.33
CA GLY A 13 -6.68 -8.85 -10.22
C GLY A 13 -6.88 -7.92 -9.03
N GLY A 14 -6.72 -6.59 -9.23
CA GLY A 14 -6.89 -5.59 -8.18
C GLY A 14 -8.30 -5.57 -7.55
N THR A 15 -9.35 -5.83 -8.33
CA THR A 15 -10.71 -5.96 -7.79
C THR A 15 -10.81 -7.12 -6.80
N ILE A 16 -10.26 -8.28 -7.16
CA ILE A 16 -10.25 -9.46 -6.28
C ILE A 16 -9.34 -9.23 -5.08
N GLY A 17 -8.15 -8.66 -5.29
CA GLY A 17 -7.18 -8.36 -4.25
C GLY A 17 -7.68 -7.37 -3.22
N SER A 18 -8.39 -6.32 -3.63
CA SER A 18 -8.98 -5.34 -2.71
C SER A 18 -10.09 -5.94 -1.84
N LEU A 19 -10.93 -6.82 -2.39
CA LEU A 19 -11.95 -7.54 -1.62
C LEU A 19 -11.35 -8.45 -0.55
N LEU A 20 -10.30 -9.20 -0.91
CA LEU A 20 -9.59 -10.09 0.01
C LEU A 20 -8.84 -9.30 1.08
N THR A 21 -8.13 -8.25 0.67
CA THR A 21 -7.34 -7.39 1.57
C THR A 21 -8.23 -6.61 2.53
N GLY A 22 -9.40 -6.14 2.09
CA GLY A 22 -10.37 -5.49 2.97
C GLY A 22 -10.87 -6.41 4.09
N ARG A 23 -11.17 -7.68 3.77
CA ARG A 23 -11.55 -8.67 4.79
C ARG A 23 -10.39 -9.04 5.71
N ALA A 24 -9.19 -9.21 5.15
CA ALA A 24 -7.99 -9.48 5.93
C ALA A 24 -7.67 -8.32 6.88
N SER A 25 -7.83 -7.07 6.43
CA SER A 25 -7.59 -5.86 7.23
C SER A 25 -8.51 -5.72 8.44
N ASN A 26 -9.77 -6.13 8.29
CA ASN A 26 -10.72 -6.13 9.39
C ASN A 26 -10.40 -7.22 10.43
N LYS A 27 -9.92 -8.39 9.99
CA LYS A 27 -9.67 -9.55 10.86
C LYS A 27 -8.29 -9.53 11.53
N PHE A 28 -7.24 -9.15 10.80
CA PHE A 28 -5.84 -9.25 11.24
C PHE A 28 -5.20 -7.89 11.56
N GLY A 29 -5.94 -6.79 11.42
CA GLY A 29 -5.38 -5.46 11.55
C GLY A 29 -4.85 -4.94 10.22
N ARG A 30 -4.30 -3.72 10.23
CA ARG A 30 -3.98 -2.96 9.00
C ARG A 30 -2.55 -3.22 8.55
N LYS A 31 -1.65 -3.56 9.48
CA LYS A 31 -0.22 -3.78 9.19
C LYS A 31 0.06 -5.08 8.43
N PRO A 32 -0.50 -6.26 8.79
CA PRO A 32 -0.26 -7.50 8.05
C PRO A 32 -0.67 -7.45 6.57
N PRO A 33 -1.85 -6.92 6.18
CA PRO A 33 -2.19 -6.83 4.77
C PRO A 33 -1.30 -5.86 4.00
N MET A 34 -0.83 -4.76 4.59
CA MET A 34 0.12 -3.85 3.94
C MET A 34 1.47 -4.54 3.67
N MET A 35 1.97 -5.33 4.62
CA MET A 35 3.20 -6.12 4.43
C MET A 35 3.01 -7.23 3.39
N ALA A 36 1.88 -7.94 3.41
CA ALA A 36 1.56 -8.96 2.43
C ALA A 36 1.50 -8.38 1.01
N ASN A 37 0.88 -7.21 0.84
CA ASN A 37 0.86 -6.53 -0.47
C ASN A 37 2.26 -6.13 -0.95
N CYS A 38 3.16 -5.72 -0.07
CA CYS A 38 4.55 -5.46 -0.46
C CYS A 38 5.25 -6.73 -0.97
N LEU A 39 4.99 -7.88 -0.36
CA LEU A 39 5.51 -9.17 -0.85
C LEU A 39 4.92 -9.53 -2.22
N PHE A 40 3.63 -9.29 -2.44
CA PHE A 40 2.99 -9.46 -3.76
C PHE A 40 3.60 -8.51 -4.80
N MET A 41 3.87 -7.26 -4.44
CA MET A 41 4.52 -6.28 -5.32
C MET A 41 5.95 -6.67 -5.67
N LEU A 42 6.71 -7.26 -4.74
CA LEU A 42 8.03 -7.83 -5.02
C LEU A 42 7.95 -9.01 -5.98
N ALA A 43 7.06 -9.97 -5.71
CA ALA A 43 6.88 -11.15 -6.54
C ALA A 43 6.48 -10.76 -7.98
N ASP A 44 5.53 -9.84 -8.11
CA ASP A 44 5.11 -9.28 -9.39
C ASP A 44 6.25 -8.58 -10.12
N GLY A 45 6.99 -7.68 -9.45
CA GLY A 45 8.11 -6.98 -10.06
C GLY A 45 9.18 -7.94 -10.59
N VAL A 46 9.48 -9.01 -9.87
CA VAL A 46 10.42 -10.06 -10.30
C VAL A 46 9.88 -10.83 -11.50
N VAL A 47 8.60 -11.21 -11.49
CA VAL A 47 7.95 -11.90 -12.62
C VAL A 47 7.94 -11.01 -13.87
N GLN A 48 7.61 -9.72 -13.74
CA GLN A 48 7.62 -8.78 -14.86
C GLN A 48 9.03 -8.52 -15.39
N ALA A 49 10.04 -8.37 -14.52
CA ALA A 49 11.42 -8.10 -14.93
C ALA A 49 12.12 -9.31 -15.59
N SER A 50 11.70 -10.53 -15.25
CA SER A 50 12.21 -11.80 -15.80
C SER A 50 11.41 -12.31 -17.01
N SER A 51 10.23 -11.75 -17.28
CA SER A 51 9.36 -12.22 -18.36
C SER A 51 9.91 -11.90 -19.76
N SER A 52 10.01 -12.94 -20.58
CA SER A 52 10.33 -12.87 -22.02
C SER A 52 9.11 -12.97 -22.93
N THR A 53 7.92 -13.25 -22.38
CA THR A 53 6.69 -13.52 -23.13
C THR A 53 5.50 -12.77 -22.54
N ILE A 54 4.64 -12.21 -23.39
CA ILE A 54 3.51 -11.34 -22.96
C ILE A 54 2.50 -12.06 -22.06
N THR A 55 2.40 -13.39 -22.19
CA THR A 55 1.54 -14.24 -21.37
C THR A 55 2.01 -14.29 -19.91
N ILE A 56 3.31 -14.46 -19.67
CA ILE A 56 3.91 -14.48 -18.32
C ILE A 56 3.80 -13.08 -17.70
N PHE A 57 3.96 -12.03 -18.52
CA PHE A 57 3.73 -10.66 -18.08
C PHE A 57 2.28 -10.42 -17.63
N THR A 58 1.31 -10.94 -18.40
CA THR A 58 -0.13 -10.82 -18.10
C THR A 58 -0.51 -11.58 -16.82
N VAL A 59 0.05 -12.77 -16.61
CA VAL A 59 -0.18 -13.56 -15.40
C VAL A 59 0.42 -12.87 -14.18
N GLY A 60 1.65 -12.34 -14.27
CA GLY A 60 2.26 -11.54 -13.20
C GLY A 60 1.35 -10.38 -12.78
N ARG A 61 0.83 -9.64 -13.77
CA ARG A 61 -0.11 -8.53 -13.57
C ARG A 61 -1.45 -8.92 -12.92
N ALA A 62 -1.93 -10.14 -13.15
CA ALA A 62 -3.15 -10.63 -12.49
C ALA A 62 -2.90 -10.93 -11.00
N PHE A 63 -1.71 -11.41 -10.64
CA PHE A 63 -1.30 -11.68 -9.26
C PHE A 63 -0.84 -10.44 -8.49
N ALA A 64 -0.42 -9.40 -9.20
CA ALA A 64 -0.02 -8.09 -8.69
C ALA A 64 -1.18 -7.27 -8.10
N ALA A 65 -2.26 -7.93 -7.68
CA ALA A 65 -3.47 -7.34 -7.17
C ALA A 65 -3.18 -6.49 -5.93
N ASP A 66 -2.91 -5.20 -6.15
CA ASP A 66 -2.65 -4.24 -5.09
C ASP A 66 -3.96 -3.94 -4.36
N GLY A 67 -4.23 -4.72 -3.31
CA GLY A 67 -5.37 -4.50 -2.43
C GLY A 67 -5.11 -3.40 -1.39
N SER A 68 -3.87 -2.90 -1.32
CA SER A 68 -3.42 -1.91 -0.33
C SER A 68 -4.09 -0.57 -0.49
N THR A 69 -4.44 -0.18 -1.72
CA THR A 69 -4.98 1.15 -2.04
C THR A 69 -6.32 1.40 -1.34
N ALA A 70 -7.06 0.35 -1.00
CA ALA A 70 -8.29 0.44 -0.20
C ALA A 70 -8.01 0.54 1.31
N VAL A 71 -6.92 -0.06 1.80
CA VAL A 71 -6.60 -0.12 3.24
C VAL A 71 -5.90 1.15 3.72
N ILE A 72 -5.01 1.73 2.92
CA ILE A 72 -4.22 2.91 3.28
C ILE A 72 -5.09 4.13 3.65
N PRO A 73 -6.08 4.57 2.83
CA PRO A 73 -6.91 5.72 3.20
C PRO A 73 -7.80 5.44 4.42
N GLY A 74 -8.21 4.18 4.62
CA GLY A 74 -8.91 3.75 5.83
C GLY A 74 -8.02 3.87 7.07
N PHE A 75 -6.78 3.38 6.96
CA PHE A 75 -5.77 3.49 8.01
C PHE A 75 -5.44 4.95 8.35
N ILE A 76 -5.22 5.80 7.34
CA ILE A 76 -5.05 7.26 7.51
C ILE A 76 -6.27 7.83 8.25
N GLY A 77 -7.48 7.44 7.87
CA GLY A 77 -8.70 7.88 8.55
C GLY A 77 -8.79 7.49 10.02
N GLU A 78 -8.13 6.40 10.43
CA GLU A 78 -8.14 5.89 11.81
C GLU A 78 -7.01 6.47 12.67
N ILE A 79 -5.85 6.78 12.07
CA ILE A 79 -4.71 7.36 12.80
C ILE A 79 -4.75 8.88 12.85
N CYS A 80 -5.47 9.55 11.94
CA CYS A 80 -5.42 11.01 11.81
C CYS A 80 -6.51 11.72 12.63
N PRO A 81 -6.21 12.93 13.15
CA PRO A 81 -7.21 13.71 13.86
C PRO A 81 -8.25 14.24 12.86
N PRO A 82 -9.50 14.51 13.29
CA PRO A 82 -10.62 14.85 12.40
C PRO A 82 -10.32 16.02 11.44
N HIS A 83 -9.53 16.99 11.91
CA HIS A 83 -9.17 18.21 11.16
C HIS A 83 -8.04 18.02 10.13
N LEU A 84 -7.23 16.95 10.22
CA LEU A 84 -6.15 16.66 9.26
C LEU A 84 -6.48 15.51 8.30
N ARG A 85 -7.54 14.75 8.55
CA ARG A 85 -7.92 13.57 7.74
C ARG A 85 -7.98 13.88 6.24
N ASN A 86 -8.58 15.00 5.86
CA ASN A 86 -8.67 15.41 4.45
C ASN A 86 -7.28 15.78 3.88
N LYS A 87 -6.50 16.58 4.61
CA LYS A 87 -5.15 17.00 4.18
C LYS A 87 -4.23 15.80 3.92
N LEU A 88 -4.26 14.80 4.80
CA LEU A 88 -3.42 13.61 4.69
C LEU A 88 -3.91 12.67 3.57
N GLY A 89 -5.23 12.57 3.37
CA GLY A 89 -5.80 11.88 2.21
C GLY A 89 -5.38 12.52 0.87
N VAL A 90 -5.41 13.84 0.77
CA VAL A 90 -4.96 14.57 -0.42
C VAL A 90 -3.45 14.40 -0.63
N CYS A 91 -2.65 14.45 0.44
CA CYS A 91 -1.20 14.21 0.34
C CYS A 91 -0.87 12.81 -0.18
N PHE A 92 -1.61 11.79 0.25
CA PHE A 92 -1.49 10.43 -0.27
C PHE A 92 -1.82 10.36 -1.76
N GLN A 93 -2.92 10.99 -2.19
CA GLN A 93 -3.30 11.01 -3.61
C GLN A 93 -2.29 11.76 -4.48
N ILE A 94 -1.76 12.89 -4.01
CA ILE A 94 -0.71 13.65 -4.69
C ILE A 94 0.54 12.77 -4.85
N SER A 95 0.91 12.01 -3.83
CA SER A 95 2.07 11.10 -3.88
C SER A 95 1.90 10.02 -4.95
N ILE A 96 0.70 9.43 -5.08
CA ILE A 96 0.38 8.48 -6.15
C ILE A 96 0.53 9.13 -7.53
N THR A 97 -0.01 10.33 -7.71
CA THR A 97 0.04 11.06 -8.98
C THR A 97 1.48 11.44 -9.35
N LEU A 98 2.29 11.86 -8.38
CA LEU A 98 3.72 12.14 -8.57
C LEU A 98 4.48 10.88 -8.98
N GLY A 99 4.18 9.72 -8.38
CA GLY A 99 4.76 8.44 -8.77
C GLY A 99 4.48 8.11 -10.24
N HIS A 100 3.23 8.27 -10.70
CA HIS A 100 2.87 8.07 -12.10
C HIS A 100 3.60 9.05 -13.03
N LEU A 101 3.73 10.32 -12.63
CA LEU A 101 4.45 11.33 -13.39
C LEU A 101 5.93 10.96 -13.56
N LEU A 102 6.59 10.51 -12.49
CA LEU A 102 7.98 10.06 -12.54
C LEU A 102 8.15 8.87 -13.49
N VAL A 103 7.25 7.88 -13.43
CA VAL A 103 7.26 6.73 -14.36
C VAL A 103 7.10 7.20 -15.81
N ALA A 104 6.18 8.12 -16.09
CA ALA A 104 5.97 8.66 -17.43
C ALA A 104 7.20 9.43 -17.95
N ILE A 105 7.85 10.23 -17.09
CA ILE A 105 9.09 10.95 -17.43
C ILE A 105 10.21 9.95 -17.73
N ILE A 106 10.43 8.97 -16.85
CA ILE A 106 11.45 7.93 -17.05
C ILE A 106 11.17 7.17 -18.35
N PHE A 107 9.91 6.83 -18.65
CA PHE A 107 9.54 6.17 -19.90
C PHE A 107 9.87 7.02 -21.13
N PHE A 108 9.64 8.32 -21.08
CA PHE A 108 9.95 9.23 -22.18
C PHE A 108 11.47 9.34 -22.44
N PHE A 109 12.27 9.47 -21.38
CA PHE A 109 13.74 9.57 -21.51
C PHE A 109 14.42 8.22 -21.76
N ALA A 110 13.89 7.12 -21.24
CA ALA A 110 14.41 5.76 -21.42
C ALA A 110 13.99 5.14 -22.77
N SER A 111 14.08 5.92 -23.84
CA SER A 111 13.83 5.54 -25.24
C SER A 111 14.89 4.55 -25.77
N THR A 112 15.03 3.39 -25.12
CA THR A 112 15.95 2.30 -25.46
C THR A 112 15.26 0.96 -25.20
N SER A 113 15.56 -0.05 -26.02
CA SER A 113 14.95 -1.40 -26.01
C SER A 113 14.84 -2.08 -24.63
N THR A 114 15.67 -1.69 -23.66
CA THR A 114 15.73 -2.25 -22.31
C THR A 114 15.08 -1.38 -21.21
N GLY A 115 14.64 -0.15 -21.53
CA GLY A 115 14.15 0.84 -20.57
C GLY A 115 12.91 0.39 -19.78
N TRP A 116 12.03 -0.38 -20.42
CA TRP A 116 10.80 -0.90 -19.79
C TRP A 116 11.08 -1.86 -18.62
N ARG A 117 12.22 -2.57 -18.62
CA ARG A 117 12.60 -3.48 -17.51
C ARG A 117 12.95 -2.72 -16.25
N TYR A 118 13.60 -1.57 -16.37
CA TYR A 118 13.90 -0.69 -15.24
C TYR A 118 12.63 -0.11 -14.63
N ILE A 119 11.64 0.21 -15.46
CA ILE A 119 10.32 0.68 -15.02
C ILE A 119 9.54 -0.44 -14.30
N ALA A 120 9.63 -1.67 -14.80
CA ALA A 120 9.04 -2.83 -14.12
C ALA A 120 9.76 -3.18 -12.80
N GLY A 121 11.04 -2.84 -12.68
CA GLY A 121 11.85 -3.09 -11.47
C GLY A 121 11.79 -1.97 -10.42
N SER A 122 11.37 -0.75 -10.77
CA SER A 122 11.28 0.37 -9.81
C SER A 122 10.35 0.11 -8.61
N PRO A 123 9.22 -0.62 -8.74
CA PRO A 123 8.39 -0.98 -7.59
C PRO A 123 9.11 -1.90 -6.61
N ILE A 124 10.07 -2.71 -7.06
CA ILE A 124 10.83 -3.63 -6.20
C ILE A 124 11.65 -2.84 -5.18
N VAL A 125 12.34 -1.79 -5.64
CA VAL A 125 13.15 -0.92 -4.77
C VAL A 125 12.25 -0.23 -3.74
N LEU A 126 11.10 0.27 -4.18
CA LEU A 126 10.15 0.95 -3.29
C LEU A 126 9.52 -0.02 -2.28
N ALA A 127 9.22 -1.25 -2.69
CA ALA A 127 8.70 -2.31 -1.83
C ALA A 127 9.73 -2.75 -0.77
N LEU A 128 11.00 -2.89 -1.16
CA LEU A 128 12.09 -3.22 -0.22
C LEU A 128 12.29 -2.10 0.80
N LEU A 129 12.29 -0.84 0.34
CA LEU A 129 12.37 0.32 1.22
C LEU A 129 11.21 0.33 2.22
N PHE A 130 9.98 0.10 1.74
CA PHE A 130 8.81 0.02 2.60
C PHE A 130 8.89 -1.15 3.57
N LEU A 131 9.29 -2.34 3.13
CA LEU A 131 9.40 -3.52 4.00
C LEU A 131 10.47 -3.33 5.08
N GLY A 132 11.55 -2.62 4.78
CA GLY A 132 12.58 -2.25 5.74
C GLY A 132 12.14 -1.20 6.76
N LEU A 133 11.34 -0.21 6.33
CA LEU A 133 10.88 0.89 7.20
C LEU A 133 9.60 0.57 7.97
N ALA A 134 8.69 -0.23 7.39
CA ALA A 134 7.40 -0.60 7.97
C ALA A 134 7.50 -1.18 9.39
N PRO A 135 8.44 -2.07 9.75
CA PRO A 135 8.50 -2.59 11.12
C PRO A 135 8.86 -1.51 12.14
N PHE A 136 9.63 -0.48 11.76
CA PHE A 136 10.10 0.57 12.67
C PHE A 136 9.16 1.77 12.76
N VAL A 137 8.50 2.12 11.66
CA VAL A 137 7.68 3.34 11.56
C VAL A 137 6.19 3.05 11.61
N LEU A 138 5.75 1.87 11.15
CA LEU A 138 4.33 1.57 11.04
C LEU A 138 3.78 1.03 12.36
N VAL A 139 2.95 1.85 12.99
CA VAL A 139 2.17 1.51 14.17
C VAL A 139 0.86 0.85 13.74
N GLU A 140 0.36 -0.13 14.49
CA GLU A 140 -0.96 -0.73 14.23
C GLU A 140 -2.07 0.31 14.47
N SER A 141 -3.21 0.18 13.79
CA SER A 141 -4.33 1.10 13.97
C SER A 141 -4.84 1.09 15.44
N PRO A 142 -4.82 2.23 16.14
CA PRO A 142 -5.29 2.31 17.54
C PRO A 142 -6.76 1.90 17.68
N ALA A 143 -7.60 2.27 16.70
CA ALA A 143 -9.02 1.90 16.68
C ALA A 143 -9.22 0.38 16.56
N TRP A 144 -8.37 -0.30 15.78
CA TRP A 144 -8.42 -1.75 15.70
C TRP A 144 -7.90 -2.43 16.96
N LEU A 145 -6.83 -1.92 17.57
CA LEU A 145 -6.28 -2.44 18.82
C LEU A 145 -7.29 -2.36 19.97
N LEU A 146 -8.10 -1.29 20.02
CA LEU A 146 -9.21 -1.17 20.97
C LEU A 146 -10.29 -2.22 20.71
N MET A 147 -10.71 -2.42 19.45
CA MET A 147 -11.68 -3.46 19.08
C MET A 147 -11.16 -4.88 19.33
N ALA A 148 -9.85 -5.09 19.20
CA ALA A 148 -9.18 -6.37 19.47
C ALA A 148 -8.97 -6.64 20.97
N GLY A 149 -9.40 -5.74 21.86
CA GLY A 149 -9.28 -5.90 23.31
C GLY A 149 -7.86 -5.70 23.83
N GLN A 150 -6.99 -4.99 23.11
CA GLN A 150 -5.60 -4.71 23.49
C GLN A 150 -5.38 -3.22 23.80
N PRO A 151 -5.92 -2.70 24.92
CA PRO A 151 -5.88 -1.28 25.24
C PRO A 151 -4.45 -0.76 25.52
N VAL A 152 -3.57 -1.60 26.06
CA VAL A 152 -2.17 -1.22 26.37
C VAL A 152 -1.39 -0.94 25.08
N LEU A 153 -1.56 -1.77 24.05
CA LEU A 153 -0.95 -1.55 22.74
C LEU A 153 -1.55 -0.33 22.03
N ALA A 154 -2.85 -0.08 22.21
CA ALA A 154 -3.50 1.11 21.65
C ALA A 154 -2.95 2.40 22.28
N GLU A 155 -2.68 2.42 23.59
CA GLU A 155 -2.05 3.55 24.26
C GLU A 155 -0.61 3.79 23.80
N LEU A 156 0.18 2.72 23.64
CA LEU A 156 1.55 2.82 23.12
C LEU A 156 1.54 3.37 21.69
N ALA A 157 0.62 2.88 20.85
CA ALA A 157 0.42 3.36 19.50
C ALA A 157 0.07 4.86 19.45
N LEU A 158 -0.87 5.30 20.31
CA LEU A 158 -1.25 6.70 20.44
C LEU A 158 -0.13 7.58 20.99
N ALA A 159 0.63 7.09 21.97
CA ALA A 159 1.78 7.81 22.52
C ALA A 159 2.88 8.02 21.48
N HIS A 160 3.10 7.06 20.58
CA HIS A 160 4.03 7.19 19.47
C HIS A 160 3.51 8.20 18.42
N LEU A 161 2.21 8.19 18.10
CA LEU A 161 1.62 9.06 17.07
C LEU A 161 1.43 10.52 17.52
N TYR A 162 1.01 10.76 18.77
CA TYR A 162 0.56 12.08 19.26
C TYR A 162 1.33 12.59 20.50
N GLY A 163 2.28 11.82 21.02
CA GLY A 163 2.98 12.10 22.27
C GLY A 163 2.21 11.61 23.51
N SER A 164 2.94 11.22 24.56
CA SER A 164 2.38 10.66 25.80
C SER A 164 1.40 11.59 26.53
N GLU A 165 1.53 12.91 26.37
CA GLU A 165 0.67 13.91 27.01
C GLU A 165 -0.76 13.95 26.45
N ASN A 166 -0.98 13.58 25.19
CA ASN A 166 -2.29 13.72 24.52
C ASN A 166 -3.13 12.44 24.48
N VAL A 167 -2.62 11.33 25.02
CA VAL A 167 -3.29 10.02 24.97
C VAL A 167 -4.66 10.04 25.66
N HIS A 168 -4.78 10.75 26.78
CA HIS A 168 -6.04 10.87 27.53
C HIS A 168 -7.11 11.71 26.79
N LEU A 169 -6.70 12.71 26.00
CA LEU A 169 -7.62 13.54 25.22
C LEU A 169 -8.18 12.80 24.01
N ILE A 170 -7.36 11.96 23.37
CA ILE A 170 -7.78 11.19 22.20
C ILE A 170 -8.64 9.99 22.60
N LYS A 171 -8.40 9.36 23.76
CA LYS A 171 -9.31 8.34 24.31
C LYS A 171 -10.74 8.84 24.43
N ARG A 172 -10.93 10.08 24.88
CA ARG A 172 -12.24 10.74 25.01
C ARG A 172 -12.95 11.02 23.68
N LEU A 173 -12.23 11.01 22.56
CA LEU A 173 -12.80 11.16 21.21
C LEU A 173 -13.18 9.82 20.57
N LEU A 174 -12.73 8.71 21.17
CA LEU A 174 -12.96 7.35 20.69
C LEU A 174 -13.99 6.57 21.53
N GLU A 175 -14.32 7.05 22.74
CA GLU A 175 -15.51 6.67 23.53
C GLU A 175 -16.77 7.34 22.99
#